data_AF-A0A2S9FQ32-F1
#
_entry.id   AF-A0A2S9FQ32-F1
#
_cell.length_a   1.000
_cell.length_b   1.000
_cell.length_c   1.000
_cell.angle_alpha   90.00
_cell.angle_beta   90.00
_cell.angle_gamma   90.00
#
_symmetry.space_group_name_H-M   'P 1'
#
loop_
_entity.id
_entity.type
_entity.pdbx_description
1 polymer ?
#
loop_
_entity_poly.entity_id
_entity_poly.type
_entity_poly.pdbx_seq_one_letter_code
_entity_poly.pdbx_strand_id
1 'polypeptide(L)'
;AGAQPAQCTASSLTGTVSSVTAAARQYLDAHPGANQAVTAAMNQPRPAAEANLRGYFTANPGEYYDLRGILAPIGDAQNNCNVTVLPADLQSAYNTFMAG
;
A
#
# COMPACT_ATOMS: atom_id res chain seq x y z
N ALA A 1 17.22 -5.31 -29.17
CA ALA A 1 16.11 -5.16 -28.21
C ALA A 1 16.74 -5.03 -26.82
N GLY A 2 16.60 -3.88 -26.16
CA GLY A 2 17.09 -3.73 -24.79
C GLY A 2 16.25 -4.61 -23.89
N ALA A 3 16.86 -5.59 -23.23
CA ALA A 3 16.16 -6.39 -22.23
C ALA A 3 15.64 -5.44 -21.16
N GLN A 4 14.32 -5.36 -20.98
CA GLN A 4 13.78 -4.79 -19.75
C GLN A 4 14.48 -5.50 -18.59
N PRO A 5 14.96 -4.77 -17.59
CA PRO A 5 15.53 -5.41 -16.41
C PRO A 5 14.55 -6.47 -15.89
N ALA A 6 15.03 -7.64 -15.47
CA ALA A 6 14.14 -8.77 -15.11
C ALA A 6 13.08 -8.38 -14.08
N GLN A 7 13.36 -7.38 -13.24
CA GLN A 7 12.43 -6.79 -12.28
C GLN A 7 11.22 -6.04 -12.88
N CYS A 8 11.28 -5.64 -14.16
CA CYS A 8 10.25 -4.86 -14.86
C CYS A 8 9.36 -5.71 -15.77
N THR A 9 9.38 -7.03 -15.61
CA THR A 9 8.43 -7.92 -16.27
C THR A 9 7.11 -7.94 -15.49
N ALA A 10 6.00 -8.23 -16.18
CA ALA A 10 4.68 -8.35 -15.53
C ALA A 10 4.72 -9.36 -14.37
N SER A 11 5.39 -10.51 -14.56
CA SER A 11 5.54 -11.55 -13.54
C SER A 11 6.25 -11.03 -12.28
N SER A 12 7.35 -10.28 -12.44
CA SER A 12 8.07 -9.69 -11.31
C SER A 12 7.23 -8.66 -10.57
N LEU A 13 6.54 -7.79 -11.30
CA LEU A 13 5.68 -6.74 -10.73
C LEU A 13 4.50 -7.33 -9.95
N THR A 14 3.79 -8.32 -10.52
CA THR A 14 2.72 -9.04 -9.82
C THR A 14 3.25 -9.82 -8.61
N GLY A 15 4.47 -10.34 -8.69
CA GLY A 15 5.19 -10.94 -7.56
C GLY A 15 5.39 -9.94 -6.42
N THR A 16 5.86 -8.72 -6.71
CA THR A 16 6.00 -7.64 -5.74
C THR A 16 4.68 -7.29 -5.08
N VAL A 17 3.62 -7.05 -5.86
CA VAL A 17 2.28 -6.74 -5.33
C VAL A 17 1.78 -7.86 -4.43
N SER A 18 1.96 -9.13 -4.84
CA SER A 18 1.53 -10.29 -4.06
C SER A 18 2.28 -10.41 -2.73
N SER A 19 3.59 -10.21 -2.74
CA SER A 19 4.44 -10.23 -1.54
C SER A 19 4.05 -9.11 -0.57
N VAL A 20 3.88 -7.90 -1.07
CA VAL A 20 3.46 -6.74 -0.26
C VAL A 20 2.07 -6.95 0.32
N THR A 21 1.14 -7.49 -0.46
CA THR A 21 -0.21 -7.80 0.01
C THR A 21 -0.18 -8.88 1.11
N ALA A 22 0.67 -9.90 0.98
CA ALA A 22 0.85 -10.91 2.02
C ALA A 22 1.41 -10.30 3.32
N ALA A 23 2.46 -9.48 3.22
CA ALA A 23 3.04 -8.80 4.37
C ALA A 23 2.04 -7.86 5.05
N ALA A 24 1.25 -7.09 4.29
CA ALA A 24 0.21 -6.24 4.83
C ALA A 24 -0.87 -7.04 5.58
N ARG A 25 -1.28 -8.21 5.07
CA ARG A 25 -2.21 -9.11 5.78
C ARG A 25 -1.63 -9.58 7.11
N GLN A 26 -0.39 -10.08 7.10
CA GLN A 26 0.28 -10.53 8.32
C GLN A 26 0.40 -9.40 9.35
N TYR A 27 0.68 -8.18 8.89
CA TYR A 27 0.73 -7.01 9.74
C TYR A 27 -0.63 -6.70 10.37
N LEU A 28 -1.70 -6.67 9.58
CA LEU A 28 -3.06 -6.43 10.08
C LEU A 28 -3.54 -7.52 11.04
N ASP A 29 -3.19 -8.79 10.80
CA ASP A 29 -3.50 -9.88 11.73
C ASP A 29 -2.79 -9.70 13.09
N ALA A 30 -1.58 -9.14 13.10
CA ALA A 30 -0.84 -8.82 14.32
C ALA A 30 -1.27 -7.50 14.99
N HIS A 31 -1.96 -6.61 14.26
CA HIS A 31 -2.36 -5.28 14.72
C HIS A 31 -3.89 -5.10 14.64
N PRO A 32 -4.64 -5.54 15.66
CA PRO A 32 -6.10 -5.51 15.63
C PRO A 32 -6.66 -4.09 15.50
N GLY A 33 -5.98 -3.07 16.04
CA GLY A 33 -6.37 -1.66 15.88
C GLY A 33 -6.31 -1.22 14.41
N ALA A 34 -5.19 -1.48 13.73
CA ALA A 34 -5.01 -1.15 12.32
C ALA A 34 -6.02 -1.92 11.46
N ASN A 35 -6.22 -3.20 11.76
CA ASN A 35 -7.19 -4.03 11.05
C ASN A 35 -8.62 -3.50 11.17
N GLN A 36 -9.02 -3.06 12.36
CA GLN A 36 -10.33 -2.42 12.57
C GLN A 36 -10.44 -1.10 11.82
N ALA A 37 -9.41 -0.24 11.85
CA ALA A 37 -9.42 1.03 11.14
C ALA A 37 -9.55 0.84 9.62
N VAL A 38 -8.76 -0.08 9.04
CA VAL A 38 -8.83 -0.45 7.62
C VAL A 38 -10.18 -1.07 7.27
N THR A 39 -10.71 -1.96 8.11
CA THR A 39 -12.03 -2.59 7.89
C THR A 39 -13.16 -1.59 7.92
N ALA A 40 -13.14 -0.63 8.84
CA ALA A 40 -14.11 0.46 8.89
C ALA A 40 -14.01 1.33 7.62
N ALA A 41 -12.79 1.68 7.20
CA ALA A 41 -12.54 2.48 6.01
C ALA A 41 -13.06 1.83 4.72
N MET A 42 -13.02 0.50 4.59
CA MET A 42 -13.55 -0.22 3.42
C MET A 42 -15.05 -0.01 3.19
N ASN A 43 -15.81 0.31 4.25
CA ASN A 43 -17.26 0.53 4.17
C ASN A 43 -17.65 2.01 4.10
N GLN A 44 -16.66 2.91 4.04
CA GLN A 44 -16.86 4.35 4.06
C GLN A 44 -16.67 4.97 2.67
N PRO A 45 -17.35 6.09 2.37
CA PRO A 45 -16.98 6.92 1.22
C PRO A 45 -15.52 7.35 1.34
N ARG A 46 -14.81 7.43 0.21
CA ARG A 46 -13.37 7.69 0.17
C ARG A 46 -12.90 8.86 1.06
N PRO A 47 -13.55 10.05 1.07
CA PRO A 47 -13.12 11.14 1.94
C PRO A 47 -13.21 10.81 3.44
N ALA A 48 -14.24 10.05 3.84
CA ALA A 48 -14.42 9.63 5.23
C ALA A 48 -13.41 8.52 5.61
N ALA A 49 -13.15 7.58 4.69
CA ALA A 49 -12.13 6.55 4.84
C ALA A 49 -10.73 7.17 5.04
N GLU A 50 -10.35 8.13 4.20
CA GLU A 50 -9.07 8.86 4.29
C GLU A 50 -8.95 9.60 5.62
N ALA A 51 -10.00 10.32 6.05
CA ALA A 51 -10.01 11.02 7.33
C ALA A 51 -9.87 10.07 8.54
N ASN A 52 -10.58 8.93 8.50
CA ASN A 52 -10.55 7.91 9.55
C ASN A 52 -9.17 7.27 9.67
N LEU A 53 -8.60 6.81 8.55
CA LEU A 53 -7.25 6.23 8.52
C LEU A 53 -6.20 7.24 8.97
N ARG A 54 -6.27 8.49 8.51
CA ARG A 54 -5.34 9.53 8.93
C ARG A 54 -5.43 9.79 10.43
N GLY A 55 -6.65 9.87 10.99
CA GLY A 55 -6.86 10.01 12.43
C GLY A 55 -6.22 8.86 13.22
N TYR A 56 -6.44 7.62 12.78
CA TYR A 56 -5.86 6.43 13.39
C TYR A 56 -4.32 6.45 13.33
N PHE A 57 -3.73 6.69 12.16
CA PHE A 57 -2.28 6.67 11.97
C PHE A 57 -1.57 7.88 12.58
N THR A 58 -2.27 9.00 12.78
CA THR A 58 -1.76 10.14 13.57
C THR A 58 -1.62 9.77 15.04
N ALA A 59 -2.56 9.01 15.59
CA ALA A 59 -2.50 8.50 16.95
C ALA A 59 -1.52 7.32 17.11
N ASN A 60 -1.26 6.58 16.02
CA ASN A 60 -0.39 5.40 15.98
C ASN A 60 0.73 5.56 14.93
N PRO A 61 1.67 6.51 15.14
CA PRO A 61 2.69 6.81 14.14
C PRO A 61 3.66 5.65 13.89
N GLY A 62 3.92 4.79 14.88
CA GLY A 62 4.73 3.59 14.68
C GLY A 62 4.10 2.64 13.66
N GLU A 63 2.79 2.43 13.77
CA GLU A 63 2.06 1.56 12.84
C GLU A 63 1.97 2.14 11.44
N TYR A 64 1.91 3.47 11.35
CA TYR A 64 1.98 4.18 10.08
C TYR A 64 3.29 3.89 9.34
N TYR A 65 4.42 4.04 10.03
CA TYR A 65 5.74 3.82 9.42
C TYR A 65 5.97 2.36 9.05
N ASP A 66 5.48 1.42 9.86
CA ASP A 66 5.58 -0.01 9.54
C ASP A 66 4.80 -0.34 8.26
N LEU A 67 3.52 0.05 8.20
CA LEU A 67 2.68 -0.18 7.02
C LEU A 67 3.23 0.55 5.78
N ARG A 68 3.79 1.76 5.94
CA ARG A 68 4.49 2.48 4.86
C ARG A 68 5.72 1.71 4.37
N GLY A 69 6.49 1.11 5.27
CA GLY A 69 7.63 0.25 4.94
C GLY A 69 7.20 -1.02 4.19
N ILE A 70 6.09 -1.63 4.59
CA ILE A 70 5.50 -2.79 3.91
C ILE A 70 5.08 -2.43 2.47
N LEU A 71 4.49 -1.25 2.27
CA LEU A 71 3.94 -0.81 1.00
C LEU A 71 4.99 -0.22 0.03
N ALA A 72 6.11 0.27 0.54
CA ALA A 72 7.20 0.90 -0.22
C ALA A 72 7.64 0.15 -1.50
N PRO A 73 7.78 -1.20 -1.50
CA PRO A 73 8.24 -1.93 -2.68
C PRO A 73 7.34 -1.76 -3.91
N ILE A 74 6.04 -1.48 -3.72
CA ILE A 74 5.14 -1.20 -4.84
C ILE A 74 5.56 0.11 -5.52
N GLY A 75 5.72 1.19 -4.77
CA GLY A 75 6.18 2.46 -5.31
C GLY A 75 7.56 2.37 -5.93
N ASP A 76 8.49 1.66 -5.30
CA ASP A 76 9.83 1.45 -5.84
C ASP A 76 9.79 0.72 -7.18
N ALA A 77 8.98 -0.35 -7.29
CA ALA A 77 8.81 -1.08 -8.55
C ALA A 77 8.18 -0.20 -9.65
N GLN A 78 7.18 0.61 -9.30
CA GLN A 78 6.54 1.55 -10.22
C GLN A 78 7.51 2.60 -10.75
N ASN A 79 8.30 3.22 -9.87
CA ASN A 79 9.28 4.25 -10.23
C ASN A 79 10.42 3.66 -11.05
N ASN A 80 10.99 2.53 -10.62
CA ASN A 80 12.12 1.89 -11.31
C ASN A 80 11.76 1.39 -12.71
N CYS A 81 10.52 0.96 -12.90
CA CYS A 81 10.06 0.41 -14.18
C CYS A 81 9.23 1.40 -15.01
N ASN A 82 8.97 2.61 -14.49
CA ASN A 82 8.12 3.64 -15.08
C ASN A 82 6.73 3.09 -15.49
N VAL A 83 6.07 2.40 -14.56
CA VAL A 83 4.77 1.73 -14.76
C VAL A 83 3.81 2.00 -13.61
N THR A 84 2.52 1.80 -13.87
CA THR A 84 1.48 1.78 -12.84
C THR A 84 0.93 0.36 -12.71
N VAL A 85 1.18 -0.28 -11.56
CA VAL A 85 0.79 -1.68 -11.30
C VAL A 85 -0.49 -1.81 -10.49
N LEU A 86 -0.94 -0.71 -9.87
CA LEU A 86 -2.19 -0.65 -9.13
C LEU A 86 -3.32 -0.12 -10.03
N PRO A 87 -4.57 -0.58 -9.84
CA PRO A 87 -5.76 0.10 -10.37
C PRO A 87 -5.79 1.57 -9.95
N ALA A 88 -6.43 2.44 -10.75
CA ALA A 88 -6.41 3.89 -10.54
C ALA A 88 -6.88 4.31 -9.14
N ASP A 89 -7.97 3.72 -8.64
CA ASP A 89 -8.47 4.00 -7.29
C ASP A 89 -7.45 3.64 -6.20
N LEU A 90 -6.86 2.45 -6.29
CA LEU A 90 -5.84 1.99 -5.33
C LEU A 90 -4.54 2.78 -5.44
N GLN A 91 -4.14 3.17 -6.65
CA GLN A 91 -2.99 4.03 -6.84
C GLN A 91 -3.17 5.37 -6.12
N SER A 92 -4.36 5.95 -6.25
CA SER A 92 -4.65 7.23 -5.63
C SER A 92 -4.67 7.13 -4.10
N ALA A 93 -5.22 6.05 -3.54
CA ALA A 93 -5.19 5.79 -2.10
C ALA A 93 -3.76 5.53 -1.59
N TYR A 94 -2.97 4.75 -2.32
CA TYR A 94 -1.55 4.51 -2.03
C TYR A 94 -0.77 5.81 -1.99
N ASN A 95 -0.92 6.67 -3.00
CA ASN A 95 -0.24 7.96 -3.07
C ASN A 95 -0.62 8.85 -1.87
N THR A 96 -1.90 8.94 -1.53
CA THR A 96 -2.37 9.68 -0.35
C THR A 96 -1.71 9.13 0.92
N PHE A 97 -1.73 7.81 1.11
CA PHE A 97 -1.15 7.18 2.29
C PHE A 97 0.35 7.41 2.40
N MET A 98 1.10 7.30 1.30
CA MET A 98 2.55 7.49 1.27
C MET A 98 2.95 8.96 1.47
N ALA A 99 2.06 9.92 1.19
CA ALA A 99 2.34 11.35 1.36
C ALA A 99 2.33 11.81 2.83
N GLY A 100 1.55 11.16 3.70
CA GLY A 100 1.37 11.56 5.11
C GLY A 100 0.02 12.21 5.36
#